data_AF-A0A3B9HSX0-F1
#
_entry.id   AF-A0A3B9HSX0-F1
#
_cell.length_a   1.000
_cell.length_b   1.000
_cell.length_c   1.000
_cell.angle_alpha   90.00
_cell.angle_beta   90.00
_cell.angle_gamma   90.00
#
_symmetry.space_group_name_H-M   'P 1'
#
loop_
_entity.id
_entity.type
_entity.pdbx_description
1 polymer ?
#
loop_
_entity_poly.entity_id
_entity_poly.type
_entity_poly.pdbx_seq_one_letter_code
_entity_poly.pdbx_strand_id
1 'polypeptide(L)'
;LPAVWIESSKRDRAEMAGYTVVDPSTVVATHLTEIIRKNAHEILGRQELQQLLDNVNETYPLVLKEVVPDVVTHSTLLKILQNLLKENVSIRHIVNILEALADCKGINEVDTLTEIARQALSRHICKPLLDDTATLKVISLNPQLEQMLGNALQKIDGSVQLAIDPTSAQRLLESIRTKIDAVMQEGIAPIILCSSALRLSIKRLTERIAPRLTVLSYQEIPTTIKLESVGLISLQG
;
A
#
# COMPACT_ATOMS: atom_id res chain seq x y z
N LEU A 1 -19.74 -7.07 -2.51
CA LEU A 1 -21.03 -7.29 -1.83
C LEU A 1 -21.90 -8.16 -2.73
N PRO A 2 -22.69 -9.10 -2.18
CA PRO A 2 -23.71 -9.78 -2.95
C PRO A 2 -24.75 -8.76 -3.44
N ALA A 3 -25.18 -8.89 -4.69
CA ALA A 3 -26.13 -7.98 -5.34
C ALA A 3 -27.08 -8.79 -6.24
N VAL A 4 -28.24 -8.20 -6.55
CA VAL A 4 -29.25 -8.82 -7.43
C VAL A 4 -29.70 -7.82 -8.49
N TRP A 5 -29.90 -8.29 -9.72
CA TRP A 5 -30.52 -7.50 -10.77
C TRP A 5 -32.03 -7.43 -10.55
N ILE A 6 -32.59 -6.23 -10.62
CA ILE A 6 -34.03 -5.99 -10.51
C ILE A 6 -34.53 -5.27 -11.76
N GLU A 7 -35.80 -5.46 -12.10
CA GLU A 7 -36.48 -4.65 -13.10
C GLU A 7 -36.60 -3.19 -12.61
N SER A 8 -36.58 -2.24 -13.55
CA SER A 8 -36.71 -0.80 -13.24
C SER A 8 -37.99 -0.47 -12.45
N SER A 9 -39.06 -1.22 -12.67
CA SER A 9 -40.35 -1.10 -11.95
C SER A 9 -40.24 -1.37 -10.44
N LYS A 10 -39.19 -2.08 -10.00
CA LYS A 10 -38.97 -2.46 -8.60
C LYS A 10 -38.02 -1.50 -7.87
N ARG A 11 -37.52 -0.45 -8.54
CA ARG A 11 -36.54 0.50 -8.00
C ARG A 11 -37.04 1.19 -6.74
N ASP A 12 -38.18 1.88 -6.82
CA ASP A 12 -38.72 2.67 -5.69
C ASP A 12 -38.95 1.78 -4.46
N ARG A 13 -39.46 0.56 -4.68
CA ARG A 13 -39.66 -0.43 -3.62
C ARG A 13 -38.33 -0.85 -2.96
N ALA A 14 -37.28 -1.03 -3.74
CA ALA A 14 -35.95 -1.40 -3.23
C ALA A 14 -35.32 -0.24 -2.44
N GLU A 15 -35.40 0.98 -2.95
CA GLU A 15 -34.89 2.18 -2.26
C GLU A 15 -35.66 2.44 -0.95
N MET A 16 -37.00 2.31 -0.96
CA MET A 16 -37.83 2.40 0.26
C MET A 16 -37.51 1.33 1.31
N ALA A 17 -37.03 0.16 0.88
CA ALA A 17 -36.60 -0.91 1.77
C ALA A 17 -35.14 -0.74 2.27
N GLY A 18 -34.48 0.37 1.92
CA GLY A 18 -33.12 0.70 2.38
C GLY A 18 -32.00 0.10 1.54
N TYR A 19 -32.30 -0.46 0.36
CA TYR A 19 -31.26 -0.96 -0.55
C TYR A 19 -30.66 0.16 -1.39
N THR A 20 -29.35 0.11 -1.61
CA THR A 20 -28.67 0.96 -2.59
C THR A 20 -28.95 0.44 -4.00
N VAL A 21 -29.70 1.20 -4.81
CA VAL A 21 -29.95 0.87 -6.22
C VAL A 21 -28.97 1.63 -7.10
N VAL A 22 -28.25 0.89 -7.93
CA VAL A 22 -27.21 1.40 -8.82
C VAL A 22 -27.60 1.08 -10.25
N ASP A 23 -27.50 2.04 -11.16
CA ASP A 23 -27.81 1.81 -12.57
C ASP A 23 -26.69 0.98 -13.26
N PRO A 24 -27.01 0.28 -14.36
CA PRO A 24 -26.01 -0.54 -15.06
C PRO A 24 -24.77 0.24 -15.51
N SER A 25 -24.91 1.51 -15.90
CA SER A 25 -23.77 2.30 -16.39
C SER A 25 -22.80 2.65 -15.26
N THR A 26 -23.33 2.96 -14.08
CA THR A 26 -22.51 3.15 -12.87
C THR A 26 -21.81 1.85 -12.47
N VAL A 27 -22.46 0.69 -12.56
CA VAL A 27 -21.81 -0.62 -12.30
C VAL A 27 -20.62 -0.84 -13.21
N VAL A 28 -20.78 -0.60 -14.53
CA VAL A 28 -19.70 -0.72 -15.51
C VAL A 28 -18.58 0.29 -15.23
N ALA A 29 -18.93 1.55 -14.95
CA ALA A 29 -17.97 2.60 -14.65
C ALA A 29 -17.14 2.28 -13.39
N THR A 30 -17.78 1.89 -12.29
CA THR A 30 -17.09 1.49 -11.05
C THR A 30 -16.18 0.30 -11.29
N HIS A 31 -16.64 -0.70 -12.03
CA HIS A 31 -15.82 -1.87 -12.35
C HIS A 31 -14.58 -1.50 -13.19
N LEU A 32 -14.76 -0.64 -14.19
CA LEU A 32 -13.65 -0.14 -15.01
C LEU A 32 -12.65 0.68 -14.17
N THR A 33 -13.12 1.55 -13.28
CA THR A 33 -12.25 2.30 -12.35
C THR A 33 -11.42 1.36 -11.48
N GLU A 34 -12.01 0.30 -10.94
CA GLU A 34 -11.29 -0.68 -10.13
C GLU A 34 -10.26 -1.47 -10.95
N ILE A 35 -10.56 -1.81 -12.21
CA ILE A 35 -9.59 -2.43 -13.12
C ILE A 35 -8.41 -1.49 -13.39
N ILE A 36 -8.68 -0.21 -13.70
CA ILE A 36 -7.64 0.78 -13.96
C ILE A 36 -6.77 0.96 -12.71
N ARG A 37 -7.40 1.14 -11.53
CA ARG A 37 -6.70 1.29 -10.26
C ARG A 37 -5.78 0.09 -9.98
N LYS A 38 -6.29 -1.14 -10.17
CA LYS A 38 -5.51 -2.38 -9.96
C LYS A 38 -4.26 -2.45 -10.83
N ASN A 39 -4.34 -1.95 -12.07
CA ASN A 39 -3.26 -2.03 -13.05
C ASN A 39 -2.55 -0.68 -13.28
N ALA A 40 -2.77 0.32 -12.41
CA ALA A 40 -2.24 1.66 -12.58
C ALA A 40 -0.70 1.69 -12.70
N HIS A 41 -0.02 0.78 -12.01
CA HIS A 41 1.42 0.63 -12.07
C HIS A 41 1.95 0.11 -13.43
N GLU A 42 1.12 -0.59 -14.20
CA GLU A 42 1.45 -1.04 -15.56
C GLU A 42 1.11 0.03 -16.61
N ILE A 43 0.08 0.84 -16.32
CA ILE A 43 -0.35 1.95 -17.18
C ILE A 43 0.64 3.12 -17.10
N LEU A 44 1.25 3.37 -15.94
CA LEU A 44 2.22 4.44 -15.76
C LEU A 44 3.51 4.15 -16.52
N GLY A 45 3.67 4.76 -17.69
CA GLY A 45 4.86 4.70 -18.52
C GLY A 45 5.69 5.99 -18.51
N ARG A 46 6.62 6.09 -19.47
CA ARG A 46 7.53 7.25 -19.59
C ARG A 46 6.79 8.52 -20.04
N GLN A 47 5.80 8.39 -20.92
CA GLN A 47 5.03 9.54 -21.42
C GLN A 47 4.13 10.10 -20.32
N GLU A 48 3.47 9.22 -19.57
CA GLU A 48 2.62 9.62 -18.43
C GLU A 48 3.46 10.27 -17.34
N LEU A 49 4.68 9.75 -17.07
CA LEU A 49 5.62 10.42 -16.17
C LEU A 49 5.98 11.81 -16.68
N GLN A 50 6.34 11.97 -17.95
CA GLN A 50 6.69 13.29 -18.51
C GLN A 50 5.53 14.28 -18.32
N GLN A 51 4.30 13.90 -18.66
CA GLN A 51 3.12 14.74 -18.47
C GLN A 51 2.90 15.12 -17.00
N LEU A 52 3.11 14.18 -16.07
CA LEU A 52 3.04 14.48 -14.63
C LEU A 52 4.10 15.49 -14.21
N LEU A 53 5.35 15.34 -14.68
CA LEU A 53 6.44 16.25 -14.34
C LEU A 53 6.25 17.63 -14.97
N ASP A 54 5.73 17.71 -16.19
CA ASP A 54 5.42 18.98 -16.86
C ASP A 54 4.39 19.78 -16.05
N ASN A 55 3.31 19.14 -15.59
CA ASN A 55 2.32 19.77 -14.71
C ASN A 55 2.93 20.24 -13.36
N VAL A 56 3.85 19.46 -12.80
CA VAL A 56 4.57 19.86 -11.58
C VAL A 56 5.45 21.08 -11.87
N ASN A 57 6.14 21.11 -13.01
CA ASN A 57 7.04 22.18 -13.40
C ASN A 57 6.31 23.54 -13.54
N GLU A 58 5.03 23.53 -13.90
CA GLU A 58 4.22 24.76 -13.97
C GLU A 58 4.05 25.45 -12.59
N THR A 59 4.03 24.67 -11.50
CA THR A 59 3.71 25.18 -10.15
C THR A 59 4.88 25.10 -9.17
N TYR A 60 5.70 24.05 -9.27
CA TYR A 60 6.82 23.73 -8.37
C TYR A 60 8.11 23.42 -9.16
N PRO A 61 8.61 24.35 -10.01
CA PRO A 61 9.79 24.10 -10.85
C PRO A 61 11.09 23.88 -10.05
N LEU A 62 11.21 24.49 -8.86
CA LEU A 62 12.43 24.43 -8.06
C LEU A 62 12.74 23.01 -7.58
N VAL A 63 11.78 22.37 -6.88
CA VAL A 63 11.96 21.01 -6.37
C VAL A 63 12.18 20.00 -7.49
N LEU A 64 11.49 20.17 -8.62
CA LEU A 64 11.68 19.28 -9.77
C LEU A 64 13.11 19.37 -10.31
N LYS A 65 13.64 20.59 -10.47
CA LYS A 65 14.99 20.83 -10.97
C LYS A 65 16.07 20.31 -10.02
N GLU A 66 15.85 20.42 -8.71
CA GLU A 66 16.81 19.93 -7.70
C GLU A 66 16.81 18.41 -7.55
N VAL A 67 15.67 17.76 -7.80
CA VAL A 67 15.51 16.32 -7.61
C VAL A 67 15.82 15.52 -8.87
N VAL A 68 15.36 15.97 -10.04
CA VAL A 68 15.44 15.22 -11.30
C VAL A 68 16.26 16.01 -12.33
N PRO A 69 17.36 15.46 -12.87
CA PRO A 69 17.93 14.12 -12.64
C PRO A 69 18.95 14.06 -11.48
N ASP A 70 19.19 15.16 -10.77
CA ASP A 70 20.35 15.34 -9.89
C ASP A 70 20.40 14.41 -8.68
N VAL A 71 19.24 14.08 -8.09
CA VAL A 71 19.13 13.12 -6.98
C VAL A 71 18.62 11.78 -7.47
N VAL A 72 17.61 11.76 -8.33
CA VAL A 72 17.07 10.55 -8.94
C VAL A 72 16.91 10.72 -10.45
N THR A 73 17.22 9.67 -11.20
CA THR A 73 16.95 9.65 -12.64
C THR A 73 15.45 9.52 -12.92
N HIS A 74 15.02 9.93 -14.12
CA HIS A 74 13.64 9.69 -14.59
C HIS A 74 13.23 8.21 -14.51
N SER A 75 14.16 7.28 -14.81
CA SER A 75 13.87 5.84 -14.73
C SER A 75 13.70 5.37 -13.28
N THR A 76 14.51 5.91 -12.36
CA THR A 76 14.39 5.65 -10.92
C THR A 76 13.06 6.17 -10.39
N LEU A 77 12.70 7.42 -10.73
CA LEU A 77 11.45 8.03 -10.32
C LEU A 77 10.24 7.26 -10.86
N LEU A 78 10.26 6.88 -12.15
CA LEU A 78 9.22 6.03 -12.74
C LEU A 78 9.02 4.76 -11.91
N LYS A 79 10.11 4.08 -11.55
CA LYS A 79 10.02 2.83 -10.80
C LYS A 79 9.49 3.02 -9.39
N ILE A 80 9.89 4.11 -8.70
CA ILE A 80 9.35 4.49 -7.39
C ILE A 80 7.83 4.68 -7.48
N LEU A 81 7.35 5.48 -8.43
CA LEU A 81 5.92 5.74 -8.59
C LEU A 81 5.13 4.48 -8.97
N GLN A 82 5.69 3.61 -9.81
CA GLN A 82 5.09 2.31 -10.12
C GLN A 82 4.99 1.42 -8.88
N ASN A 83 6.03 1.38 -8.04
CA ASN A 83 6.01 0.60 -6.80
C ASN A 83 4.93 1.11 -5.83
N LEU A 84 4.79 2.43 -5.68
CA LEU A 84 3.72 3.05 -4.89
C LEU A 84 2.33 2.63 -5.42
N LEU A 85 2.10 2.77 -6.72
CA LEU A 85 0.83 2.39 -7.35
C LEU A 85 0.54 0.88 -7.24
N LYS A 86 1.57 0.03 -7.33
CA LYS A 86 1.43 -1.42 -7.16
C LYS A 86 0.92 -1.79 -5.77
N GLU A 87 1.24 -0.98 -4.77
CA GLU A 87 0.75 -1.10 -3.40
C GLU A 87 -0.52 -0.27 -3.12
N ASN A 88 -1.21 0.22 -4.17
CA ASN A 88 -2.37 1.09 -4.08
C ASN A 88 -2.13 2.42 -3.34
N VAL A 89 -0.89 2.90 -3.30
CA VAL A 89 -0.55 4.23 -2.76
C VAL A 89 -0.73 5.28 -3.84
N SER A 90 -1.52 6.31 -3.53
CA SER A 90 -1.77 7.40 -4.47
C SER A 90 -0.52 8.26 -4.68
N ILE A 91 -0.20 8.53 -5.95
CA ILE A 91 0.88 9.44 -6.36
C ILE A 91 0.39 10.86 -6.65
N ARG A 92 -0.86 11.20 -6.28
CA ARG A 92 -1.43 12.54 -6.51
C ARG A 92 -0.62 13.63 -5.81
N HIS A 93 -0.03 13.31 -4.67
CA HIS A 93 0.84 14.21 -3.90
C HIS A 93 2.30 14.04 -4.32
N ILE A 94 2.57 14.11 -5.63
CA ILE A 94 3.91 13.92 -6.19
C ILE A 94 4.93 14.93 -5.65
N VAL A 95 4.50 16.14 -5.31
CA VAL A 95 5.38 17.14 -4.68
C VAL A 95 5.94 16.62 -3.36
N ASN A 96 5.12 16.02 -2.49
CA ASN A 96 5.60 15.40 -1.24
C ASN A 96 6.59 14.25 -1.50
N ILE A 97 6.42 13.52 -2.60
CA ILE A 97 7.37 12.48 -3.01
C ILE A 97 8.70 13.11 -3.42
N LEU A 98 8.68 14.16 -4.26
CA LEU A 98 9.88 14.85 -4.71
C LEU A 98 10.63 15.51 -3.55
N GLU A 99 9.94 16.21 -2.64
CA GLU A 99 10.51 16.81 -1.44
C GLU A 99 11.24 15.77 -0.58
N ALA A 100 10.63 14.61 -0.35
CA ALA A 100 11.27 13.53 0.40
C ALA A 100 12.48 12.93 -0.30
N LEU A 101 12.47 12.91 -1.64
CA LEU A 101 13.59 12.43 -2.42
C LEU A 101 14.74 13.46 -2.51
N ALA A 102 14.49 14.75 -2.32
CA ALA A 102 15.53 15.80 -2.40
C ALA A 102 16.70 15.55 -1.43
N ASP A 103 16.40 15.02 -0.24
CA ASP A 103 17.40 14.73 0.79
C ASP A 103 18.12 13.37 0.58
N CYS A 104 17.79 12.63 -0.48
CA CYS A 104 18.27 11.25 -0.68
C CYS A 104 19.52 11.14 -1.57
N LYS A 105 20.26 12.24 -1.76
CA LYS A 105 21.43 12.25 -2.66
C LYS A 105 22.45 11.19 -2.26
N GLY A 106 22.80 10.31 -3.20
CA GLY A 106 23.74 9.20 -3.00
C GLY A 106 23.08 7.85 -2.70
N ILE A 107 21.77 7.81 -2.43
CA ILE A 107 20.99 6.58 -2.32
C ILE A 107 20.52 6.19 -3.72
N ASN A 108 20.86 4.99 -4.17
CA ASN A 108 20.53 4.53 -5.52
C ASN A 108 19.54 3.36 -5.53
N GLU A 109 19.31 2.75 -4.37
CA GLU A 109 18.42 1.62 -4.21
C GLU A 109 16.96 2.05 -4.28
N VAL A 110 16.30 1.69 -5.37
CA VAL A 110 14.89 2.01 -5.65
C VAL A 110 13.96 1.58 -4.51
N ASP A 111 14.22 0.40 -3.92
CA ASP A 111 13.43 -0.11 -2.80
C ASP A 111 13.50 0.85 -1.60
N THR A 112 14.71 1.29 -1.23
CA THR A 112 14.92 2.27 -0.15
C THR A 112 14.23 3.60 -0.45
N LEU A 113 14.42 4.14 -1.66
CA LEU A 113 13.79 5.40 -2.07
C LEU A 113 12.26 5.30 -2.08
N THR A 114 11.71 4.12 -2.42
CA THR A 114 10.26 3.86 -2.35
C THR A 114 9.77 3.92 -0.91
N GLU A 115 10.48 3.32 0.05
CA GLU A 115 10.09 3.38 1.47
C GLU A 115 10.13 4.82 2.01
N ILE A 116 11.12 5.62 1.62
CA ILE A 116 11.21 7.05 1.99
C ILE A 116 10.01 7.82 1.43
N ALA A 117 9.68 7.62 0.14
CA ALA A 117 8.52 8.23 -0.48
C ALA A 117 7.20 7.82 0.23
N ARG A 118 7.08 6.56 0.66
CA ARG A 118 5.90 6.10 1.42
C ARG A 118 5.77 6.79 2.77
N GLN A 119 6.87 6.97 3.51
CA GLN A 119 6.86 7.68 4.79
C GLN A 119 6.39 9.13 4.65
N ALA A 120 6.82 9.82 3.59
CA ALA A 120 6.36 11.17 3.26
C ALA A 120 4.86 11.23 2.93
N LEU A 121 4.28 10.10 2.51
CA LEU A 121 2.85 9.93 2.23
C LEU A 121 2.06 9.33 3.39
N SER A 122 2.65 9.14 4.59
CA SER A 122 2.04 8.54 5.79
C SER A 122 0.57 8.92 6.02
N ARG A 123 0.25 10.22 6.04
CA ARG A 123 -1.13 10.72 6.21
C ARG A 123 -2.08 10.25 5.11
N HIS A 124 -1.61 10.24 3.87
CA HIS A 124 -2.41 9.84 2.70
C HIS A 124 -2.60 8.32 2.63
N ILE A 125 -1.60 7.55 3.07
CA ILE A 125 -1.68 6.10 3.19
C ILE A 125 -2.65 5.70 4.29
N CYS A 126 -2.56 6.34 5.47
CA CYS A 126 -3.36 5.95 6.63
C CYS A 126 -4.82 6.43 6.57
N LYS A 127 -5.09 7.64 6.06
CA LYS A 127 -6.45 8.23 6.04
C LYS A 127 -7.55 7.31 5.50
N PRO A 128 -7.40 6.64 4.35
CA PRO A 128 -8.43 5.75 3.82
C PRO A 128 -8.56 4.41 4.58
N LEU A 129 -7.69 4.15 5.55
CA LEU A 129 -7.64 2.90 6.33
C LEU A 129 -8.22 3.07 7.74
N LEU A 130 -8.56 4.31 8.15
CA LEU A 130 -9.16 4.59 9.44
C LEU A 130 -10.62 4.14 9.46
N ASP A 131 -11.05 3.64 10.61
CA ASP A 131 -12.46 3.41 10.87
C ASP A 131 -13.21 4.72 11.21
N ASP A 132 -14.52 4.60 11.42
CA ASP A 132 -15.40 5.74 11.76
C ASP A 132 -15.00 6.45 13.07
N THR A 133 -14.19 5.82 13.91
CA THR A 133 -13.66 6.38 15.16
C THR A 133 -12.27 7.00 15.02
N ALA A 134 -11.76 7.12 13.79
CA ALA A 134 -10.39 7.53 13.49
C ALA A 134 -9.32 6.61 14.11
N THR A 135 -9.65 5.33 14.29
CA THR A 135 -8.72 4.30 14.78
C THR A 135 -8.22 3.44 13.63
N LEU A 136 -6.93 3.13 13.64
CA LEU A 136 -6.32 2.21 12.70
C LEU A 136 -6.18 0.82 13.35
N LYS A 137 -7.00 -0.12 12.87
CA LYS A 137 -7.00 -1.52 13.33
C LYS A 137 -5.97 -2.32 12.55
N VAL A 138 -5.03 -2.94 13.26
CA VAL A 138 -3.88 -3.63 12.65
C VAL A 138 -3.64 -5.01 13.25
N ILE A 139 -3.05 -5.88 12.45
CA ILE A 139 -2.47 -7.16 12.85
C ILE A 139 -0.98 -6.93 13.06
N SER A 140 -0.51 -7.04 14.29
CA SER A 140 0.89 -6.83 14.66
C SER A 140 1.69 -8.14 14.57
N LEU A 141 3.00 -8.06 14.42
CA LEU A 141 3.89 -9.20 14.66
C LEU A 141 4.21 -9.32 16.14
N ASN A 142 4.34 -10.55 16.63
CA ASN A 142 4.92 -10.80 17.94
C ASN A 142 6.36 -10.27 17.98
N PRO A 143 6.82 -9.59 19.05
CA PRO A 143 8.16 -9.01 19.13
C PRO A 143 9.30 -10.01 18.88
N GLN A 144 9.18 -11.26 19.36
CA GLN A 144 10.18 -12.30 19.12
C GLN A 144 10.25 -12.70 17.65
N LEU A 145 9.08 -12.81 17.00
CA LEU A 145 8.99 -13.07 15.57
C LEU A 145 9.59 -11.90 14.78
N GLU A 146 9.25 -10.68 15.15
CA GLU A 146 9.75 -9.47 14.51
C GLU A 146 11.28 -9.38 14.58
N GLN A 147 11.85 -9.64 15.76
CA GLN A 147 13.30 -9.70 15.96
C GLN A 147 13.95 -10.82 15.12
N MET A 148 13.36 -12.02 15.13
CA MET A 148 13.87 -13.15 14.34
C MET A 148 13.89 -12.83 12.84
N LEU A 149 12.81 -12.28 12.31
CA LEU A 149 12.73 -11.89 10.90
C LEU A 149 13.69 -10.74 10.58
N GLY A 150 13.84 -9.78 11.49
CA GLY A 150 14.79 -8.68 11.35
C GLY A 150 16.24 -9.18 11.21
N ASN A 151 16.63 -10.17 12.02
CA ASN A 151 17.94 -10.81 11.94
C ASN A 151 18.13 -11.64 10.67
N ALA A 152 17.04 -12.10 10.05
CA ALA A 152 17.06 -12.86 8.80
C ALA A 152 17.06 -11.96 7.54
N LEU A 153 16.97 -10.64 7.69
CA LEU A 153 17.05 -9.72 6.56
C LEU A 153 18.47 -9.67 6.01
N GLN A 154 18.58 -9.84 4.69
CA GLN A 154 19.83 -9.70 3.96
C GLN A 154 19.64 -8.74 2.78
N LYS A 155 20.68 -7.95 2.50
CA LYS A 155 20.73 -7.08 1.33
C LYS A 155 21.52 -7.81 0.24
N ILE A 156 20.83 -8.25 -0.81
CA ILE A 156 21.41 -8.96 -1.95
C ILE A 156 21.14 -8.14 -3.19
N ASP A 157 22.19 -7.77 -3.92
CA ASP A 157 22.11 -6.97 -5.16
C ASP A 157 21.25 -5.69 -5.02
N GLY A 158 21.38 -5.01 -3.87
CA GLY A 158 20.66 -3.77 -3.59
C GLY A 158 19.19 -3.96 -3.18
N SER A 159 18.68 -5.20 -3.14
CA SER A 159 17.33 -5.50 -2.70
C SER A 159 17.32 -6.20 -1.33
N VAL A 160 16.34 -5.83 -0.50
CA VAL A 160 16.16 -6.44 0.83
C VAL A 160 15.33 -7.72 0.69
N GLN A 161 15.91 -8.84 1.12
CA GLN A 161 15.29 -10.16 1.08
C GLN A 161 15.29 -10.81 2.45
N LEU A 162 14.28 -11.66 2.67
CA LEU A 162 14.12 -12.41 3.91
C LEU A 162 14.76 -13.80 3.73
N ALA A 163 15.91 -14.03 4.35
CA ALA A 163 16.66 -15.28 4.27
C ALA A 163 16.20 -16.26 5.35
N ILE A 164 14.99 -16.81 5.17
CA ILE A 164 14.43 -17.86 6.03
C ILE A 164 14.27 -19.17 5.25
N ASP A 165 14.32 -20.30 5.96
CA ASP A 165 14.11 -21.60 5.33
C ASP A 165 12.65 -21.76 4.85
N PRO A 166 12.40 -22.62 3.83
CA PRO A 166 11.06 -22.81 3.27
C PRO A 166 9.99 -23.23 4.30
N THR A 167 10.37 -24.00 5.32
CA THR A 167 9.44 -24.48 6.35
C THR A 167 8.98 -23.32 7.23
N SER A 168 9.91 -22.49 7.69
CA SER A 168 9.61 -21.28 8.45
C SER A 168 8.79 -20.29 7.64
N ALA A 169 9.09 -20.12 6.35
CA ALA A 169 8.32 -19.26 5.45
C ALA A 169 6.87 -19.73 5.31
N GLN A 170 6.65 -21.04 5.15
CA GLN A 170 5.32 -21.63 5.04
C GLN A 170 4.51 -21.46 6.34
N ARG A 171 5.13 -21.73 7.50
CA ARG A 171 4.49 -21.51 8.81
C ARG A 171 4.12 -20.04 9.03
N LEU A 172 4.98 -19.11 8.62
CA LEU A 172 4.71 -17.67 8.70
C LEU A 172 3.52 -17.28 7.82
N LEU A 173 3.48 -17.75 6.57
CA LEU A 173 2.38 -17.49 5.64
C LEU A 173 1.04 -18.06 6.15
N GLU A 174 1.06 -19.26 6.74
CA GLU A 174 -0.13 -19.87 7.32
C GLU A 174 -0.64 -19.11 8.55
N SER A 175 0.27 -18.68 9.42
CA SER A 175 -0.06 -17.82 10.58
C SER A 175 -0.66 -16.48 10.13
N ILE A 176 -0.05 -15.82 9.13
CA ILE A 176 -0.57 -14.60 8.52
C ILE A 176 -1.97 -14.82 7.95
N ARG A 177 -2.16 -15.86 7.15
CA ARG A 177 -3.45 -16.19 6.52
C ARG A 177 -4.54 -16.40 7.56
N THR A 178 -4.24 -17.18 8.60
CA THR A 178 -5.19 -17.46 9.68
C THR A 178 -5.65 -16.18 10.37
N LYS A 179 -4.73 -15.22 10.62
CA LYS A 179 -5.07 -13.94 11.23
C LYS A 179 -5.83 -13.01 10.28
N ILE A 180 -5.50 -13.02 8.99
CA ILE A 180 -6.27 -12.30 7.97
C ILE A 180 -7.71 -12.80 7.95
N ASP A 181 -7.91 -14.13 7.87
CA ASP A 181 -9.23 -14.73 7.79
C ASP A 181 -10.08 -14.43 9.04
N ALA A 182 -9.47 -14.47 10.24
CA ALA A 182 -10.15 -14.13 11.49
C ALA A 182 -10.64 -12.67 11.52
N VAL A 183 -9.77 -11.72 11.18
CA VAL A 183 -10.11 -10.28 11.16
C VAL A 183 -11.17 -9.97 10.10
N MET A 184 -11.10 -10.63 8.94
CA MET A 184 -12.10 -10.50 7.89
C MET A 184 -13.48 -11.06 8.29
N GLN A 185 -13.53 -12.13 9.09
CA GLN A 185 -14.80 -12.66 9.63
C GLN A 185 -15.50 -11.67 10.58
N GLU A 186 -14.74 -10.82 11.25
CA GLU A 186 -15.25 -9.71 12.07
C GLU A 186 -15.66 -8.48 11.23
N GLY A 187 -15.55 -8.54 9.91
CA GLY A 187 -15.86 -7.43 9.00
C GLY A 187 -14.80 -6.33 8.98
N ILE A 188 -13.62 -6.58 9.54
CA ILE A 188 -12.52 -5.62 9.61
C ILE A 188 -11.58 -5.84 8.41
N ALA A 189 -11.14 -4.75 7.78
CA ALA A 189 -10.15 -4.84 6.70
C ALA A 189 -8.77 -5.22 7.28
N PRO A 190 -8.11 -6.27 6.77
CA PRO A 190 -6.84 -6.74 7.33
C PRO A 190 -5.69 -5.80 6.92
N ILE A 191 -4.94 -5.32 7.91
CA ILE A 191 -3.74 -4.49 7.73
C ILE A 191 -2.64 -5.08 8.61
N ILE A 192 -1.47 -5.39 8.05
CA ILE A 192 -0.32 -5.82 8.85
C ILE A 192 0.50 -4.59 9.26
N LEU A 193 0.93 -4.52 10.52
CA LEU A 193 1.85 -3.51 11.03
C LEU A 193 3.15 -4.16 11.49
N CYS A 194 4.28 -3.58 11.08
CA CYS A 194 5.63 -4.09 11.34
C CYS A 194 6.68 -2.97 11.39
N SER A 195 7.94 -3.31 11.63
CA SER A 195 9.08 -2.39 11.52
C SER A 195 9.37 -2.01 10.07
N SER A 196 9.93 -0.82 9.88
CA SER A 196 10.29 -0.29 8.56
C SER A 196 11.23 -1.21 7.80
N ALA A 197 12.16 -1.88 8.49
CA ALA A 197 13.09 -2.82 7.88
C ALA A 197 12.38 -4.04 7.27
N LEU A 198 11.26 -4.48 7.84
CA LEU A 198 10.54 -5.68 7.45
C LEU A 198 9.42 -5.43 6.43
N ARG A 199 8.87 -4.21 6.37
CA ARG A 199 7.64 -3.90 5.64
C ARG A 199 7.64 -4.40 4.20
N LEU A 200 8.67 -4.07 3.42
CA LEU A 200 8.77 -4.48 2.03
C LEU A 200 8.89 -6.01 1.89
N SER A 201 9.67 -6.67 2.75
CA SER A 201 9.83 -8.12 2.73
C SER A 201 8.53 -8.84 3.08
N ILE A 202 7.79 -8.37 4.08
CA ILE A 202 6.47 -8.90 4.44
C ILE A 202 5.47 -8.64 3.30
N LYS A 203 5.49 -7.47 2.67
CA LYS A 203 4.63 -7.18 1.51
C LYS A 203 4.89 -8.14 0.36
N ARG A 204 6.16 -8.38 0.01
CA ARG A 204 6.55 -9.33 -1.05
C ARG A 204 6.19 -10.77 -0.70
N LEU A 205 6.41 -11.19 0.55
CA LEU A 205 6.07 -12.53 1.03
C LEU A 205 4.56 -12.79 0.90
N THR A 206 3.74 -11.82 1.30
CA THR A 206 2.28 -11.94 1.32
C THR A 206 1.61 -11.69 -0.03
N GLU A 207 2.33 -11.13 -1.02
CA GLU A 207 1.78 -10.72 -2.31
C GLU A 207 1.08 -11.87 -3.07
N ARG A 208 1.60 -13.11 -2.96
CA ARG A 208 1.02 -14.27 -3.64
C ARG A 208 -0.31 -14.73 -3.06
N ILE A 209 -0.48 -14.62 -1.74
CA ILE A 209 -1.67 -15.13 -1.04
C ILE A 209 -2.73 -14.04 -0.83
N ALA A 210 -2.30 -12.79 -0.67
CA ALA A 210 -3.16 -11.66 -0.44
C ALA A 210 -2.60 -10.41 -1.17
N PRO A 211 -2.76 -10.32 -2.51
CA PRO A 211 -2.20 -9.22 -3.30
C PRO A 211 -2.66 -7.83 -2.82
N ARG A 212 -3.90 -7.75 -2.33
CA ARG A 212 -4.54 -6.52 -1.83
C ARG A 212 -4.25 -6.21 -0.37
N LEU A 213 -3.47 -7.05 0.32
CA LEU A 213 -3.12 -6.83 1.72
C LEU A 213 -2.29 -5.55 1.86
N THR A 214 -2.71 -4.68 2.75
CA THR A 214 -1.93 -3.51 3.14
C THR A 214 -0.94 -3.92 4.22
N VAL A 215 0.34 -3.58 4.01
CA VAL A 215 1.41 -3.78 4.98
C VAL A 215 2.01 -2.41 5.27
N LEU A 216 1.92 -1.98 6.53
CA LEU A 216 2.41 -0.71 7.02
C LEU A 216 3.62 -0.89 7.93
N SER A 217 4.50 0.10 7.92
CA SER A 217 5.54 0.27 8.92
C SER A 217 5.09 1.20 10.04
N TYR A 218 5.68 1.07 11.23
CA TYR A 218 5.44 2.03 12.32
C TYR A 218 5.76 3.48 11.93
N GLN A 219 6.73 3.71 11.03
CA GLN A 219 7.09 5.06 10.56
C GLN A 219 6.07 5.67 9.58
N GLU A 220 5.15 4.87 9.04
CA GLU A 220 4.07 5.36 8.19
C GLU A 220 2.84 5.81 8.97
N ILE A 221 2.83 5.63 10.30
CA ILE A 221 1.68 5.96 11.15
C ILE A 221 1.92 7.34 11.80
N PRO A 222 1.16 8.38 11.44
CA PRO A 222 1.19 9.65 12.15
C PRO A 222 0.87 9.47 13.63
N THR A 223 1.57 10.19 14.50
CA THR A 223 1.39 10.15 15.96
C THR A 223 -0.01 10.55 16.43
N THR A 224 -0.78 11.22 15.59
CA THR A 224 -2.17 11.62 15.84
C THR A 224 -3.17 10.49 15.65
N ILE A 225 -2.77 9.37 15.03
CA ILE A 225 -3.65 8.23 14.75
C ILE A 225 -3.62 7.26 15.92
N LYS A 226 -4.81 6.89 16.41
CA LYS A 226 -4.94 5.83 17.42
C LYS A 226 -4.73 4.48 16.76
N LEU A 227 -3.86 3.66 17.34
CA LEU A 227 -3.63 2.28 16.91
C LEU A 227 -4.40 1.31 17.81
N GLU A 228 -5.00 0.29 17.20
CA GLU A 228 -5.63 -0.82 17.90
C GLU A 228 -5.15 -2.14 17.28
N SER A 229 -4.56 -3.01 18.10
CA SER A 229 -4.15 -4.33 17.64
C SER A 229 -5.32 -5.30 17.71
N VAL A 230 -5.78 -5.78 16.56
CA VAL A 230 -6.88 -6.76 16.42
C VAL A 230 -6.38 -8.18 16.18
N GLY A 231 -5.06 -8.36 16.09
CA GLY A 231 -4.46 -9.65 15.88
C GLY A 231 -2.95 -9.63 16.11
N LEU A 232 -2.41 -10.77 16.53
CA LEU A 232 -0.98 -10.98 16.72
C LEU A 232 -0.52 -12.18 15.90
N ILE A 233 0.43 -11.96 14.99
CA ILE A 233 1.08 -13.03 14.22
C ILE A 233 2.24 -13.57 15.06
N SER A 234 2.23 -14.88 15.26
CA SER A 234 3.31 -15.62 15.94
C SER A 234 3.57 -16.92 15.21
N LEU A 235 4.82 -17.39 15.24
CA LEU A 235 5.13 -18.78 14.92
C LEU A 235 4.94 -19.58 16.21
N GLN A 236 3.93 -20.45 16.25
CA GLN A 236 3.86 -21.45 17.31
C GLN A 236 5.06 -22.40 17.11
N GLY A 237 5.76 -22.72 18.20
CA GLY A 237 6.86 -23.69 18.22
C GLY A 237 6.40 -25.05 17.69
#